data_AF-B6B1F2-F1
#
_entry.id   AF-B6B1F2-F1
#
_cell.length_a   1.000
_cell.length_b   1.000
_cell.length_c   1.000
_cell.angle_alpha   90.00
_cell.angle_beta   90.00
_cell.angle_gamma   90.00
#
_symmetry.space_group_name_H-M   'P 1'
#
loop_
_entity.id
_entity.type
_entity.pdbx_description
1 polymer ?
#
loop_
_entity_poly.entity_id
_entity_poly.type
_entity_poly.pdbx_seq_one_letter_code
_entity_poly.pdbx_strand_id
1 'polypeptide(L)'
;MIANTATRYGLVARLFHWTIAVLVLVDIALGLIGKFTPQSGDTVDFLQLLYSSHKTIGITVLFLAVLRVIWAISQPRPVPIHPERRFETFAAETVHWVLYAAIFVLPLSGWVMHSTEVGFAPIWWPFGQNLPFIPKSEGIVVTAATVHWISGIVLAATIAAHISGALKHAVLDRDGTLARMWNGREVGNGATKHVTVNPSLFAAFAVWVFAIGGALTVFAPTYHDVVTPQLPTQKTAGWAVQNGNLSIAITQIGAKVTGDFARWQSTIEYDPETGIGTANVIIDTSSLSLGSVTDQAKGPEFFDIASHAQAVFDAEIAQIDGTKHTATGNLTLVGQSVPIAFDFDLEMKDGIATVSGGTTFDRRDFGMGAAYPDESSVGFSVDVLIELTATLAP
;
A
#
# COMPACT_ATOMS: atom_id res chain seq x y z
N MET A 1 11.96 42.37 0.30
CA MET A 1 10.93 42.40 -0.76
C MET A 1 10.20 41.06 -0.80
N ILE A 2 8.92 41.12 -1.15
CA ILE A 2 8.00 39.96 -1.16
C ILE A 2 8.17 39.13 -2.45
N ALA A 3 8.30 39.80 -3.60
CA ALA A 3 8.42 39.21 -4.94
C ALA A 3 9.87 38.93 -5.37
N ASN A 4 10.03 38.06 -6.38
CA ASN A 4 11.33 37.80 -7.02
C ASN A 4 11.78 38.99 -7.88
N THR A 5 13.07 39.03 -8.22
CA THR A 5 13.60 39.88 -9.31
C THR A 5 14.40 39.02 -10.29
N ALA A 6 15.02 39.64 -11.30
CA ALA A 6 15.91 38.93 -12.22
C ALA A 6 17.16 38.32 -11.53
N THR A 7 17.51 38.74 -10.31
CA THR A 7 18.77 38.35 -9.64
C THR A 7 18.57 37.86 -8.20
N ARG A 8 17.33 37.76 -7.71
CA ARG A 8 17.02 37.28 -6.35
C ARG A 8 15.67 36.59 -6.23
N TYR A 9 15.54 35.76 -5.20
CA TYR A 9 14.26 35.24 -4.75
C TYR A 9 13.63 36.16 -3.69
N GLY A 10 12.32 36.38 -3.81
CA GLY A 10 11.49 37.10 -2.85
C GLY A 10 11.27 36.31 -1.56
N LEU A 11 10.70 36.95 -0.54
CA LEU A 11 10.38 36.29 0.72
C LEU A 11 9.42 35.10 0.54
N VAL A 12 8.36 35.25 -0.25
CA VAL A 12 7.33 34.20 -0.42
C VAL A 12 7.91 32.94 -1.08
N ALA A 13 8.73 33.11 -2.12
CA ALA A 13 9.39 31.98 -2.78
C ALA A 13 10.32 31.22 -1.83
N ARG A 14 11.07 31.95 -0.99
CA ARG A 14 11.95 31.34 0.02
C ARG A 14 11.17 30.63 1.12
N LEU A 15 10.06 31.20 1.59
CA LEU A 15 9.19 30.54 2.58
C LEU A 15 8.62 29.24 2.02
N PHE A 16 8.04 29.25 0.83
CA PHE A 16 7.59 28.00 0.18
C PHE A 16 8.72 26.99 0.04
N HIS A 17 9.90 27.43 -0.39
CA HIS A 17 11.05 26.54 -0.54
C HIS A 17 11.42 25.87 0.78
N TRP A 18 11.70 26.65 1.82
CA TRP A 18 12.20 26.12 3.10
C TRP A 18 11.14 25.36 3.89
N THR A 19 9.89 25.80 3.86
CA THR A 19 8.78 25.05 4.50
C THR A 19 8.62 23.68 3.83
N ILE A 20 8.54 23.62 2.50
CA ILE A 20 8.43 22.33 1.79
C ILE A 20 9.67 21.48 2.03
N ALA A 21 10.88 22.06 2.00
CA ALA A 21 12.11 21.32 2.23
C ALA A 21 12.15 20.66 3.61
N VAL A 22 11.78 21.38 4.68
CA VAL A 22 11.71 20.83 6.04
C VAL A 22 10.66 19.73 6.13
N LEU A 23 9.44 19.99 5.61
CA LEU A 23 8.37 19.00 5.66
C LEU A 23 8.74 17.73 4.91
N VAL A 24 9.33 17.83 3.70
CA VAL A 24 9.78 16.67 2.92
C VAL A 24 10.85 15.87 3.66
N LEU A 25 11.83 16.52 4.32
CA LEU A 25 12.86 15.81 5.09
C LEU A 25 12.27 15.08 6.30
N VAL A 26 11.33 15.71 7.02
CA VAL A 26 10.58 15.06 8.10
C VAL A 26 9.78 13.88 7.55
N ASP A 27 9.12 14.05 6.43
CA ASP A 27 8.25 13.03 5.84
C ASP A 27 9.03 11.80 5.35
N ILE A 28 10.22 12.02 4.76
CA ILE A 28 11.16 10.94 4.42
C ILE A 28 11.59 10.18 5.69
N ALA A 29 11.92 10.89 6.77
CA ALA A 29 12.30 10.26 8.02
C ALA A 29 11.15 9.42 8.61
N LEU A 30 9.93 9.95 8.63
CA LEU A 30 8.74 9.21 9.08
C LEU A 30 8.52 7.96 8.23
N GLY A 31 8.54 8.08 6.89
CA GLY A 31 8.36 6.94 6.00
C GLY A 31 9.41 5.84 6.21
N LEU A 32 10.68 6.19 6.42
CA LEU A 32 11.75 5.23 6.71
C LEU A 32 11.59 4.59 8.09
N ILE A 33 11.27 5.37 9.12
CA ILE A 33 11.03 4.82 10.48
C ILE A 33 9.86 3.85 10.43
N GLY A 34 8.75 4.22 9.79
CA GLY A 34 7.58 3.34 9.65
C GLY A 34 7.91 2.03 8.92
N LYS A 35 8.70 2.11 7.84
CA LYS A 35 9.11 0.94 7.05
C LYS A 35 9.97 -0.05 7.84
N PHE A 36 10.87 0.43 8.71
CA PHE A 36 11.81 -0.43 9.44
C PHE A 36 11.37 -0.73 10.88
N THR A 37 10.23 -0.22 11.31
CA THR A 37 9.63 -0.57 12.60
C THR A 37 8.91 -1.92 12.46
N PRO A 38 9.17 -2.90 13.34
CA PRO A 38 8.45 -4.17 13.35
C PRO A 38 6.93 -3.94 13.44
N GLN A 39 6.16 -4.68 12.64
CA GLN A 39 4.70 -4.64 12.68
C GLN A 39 4.22 -5.70 13.68
N SER A 40 3.96 -5.25 14.90
CA SER A 40 3.52 -6.07 16.04
C SER A 40 2.46 -5.30 16.83
N GLY A 41 1.70 -5.95 17.71
CA GLY A 41 0.74 -5.22 18.53
C GLY A 41 1.39 -4.18 19.44
N ASP A 42 2.58 -4.44 19.98
CA ASP A 42 3.34 -3.47 20.80
C ASP A 42 3.68 -2.17 20.06
N THR A 43 3.70 -2.20 18.72
CA THR A 43 4.06 -1.05 17.89
C THR A 43 2.88 -0.44 17.16
N VAL A 44 1.67 -0.99 17.30
CA VAL A 44 0.52 -0.60 16.48
C VAL A 44 0.14 0.87 16.68
N ASP A 45 0.05 1.36 17.92
CA ASP A 45 -0.35 2.74 18.22
C ASP A 45 0.69 3.74 17.71
N PHE A 46 1.97 3.39 17.88
CA PHE A 46 3.07 4.19 17.36
C PHE A 46 3.04 4.25 15.83
N LEU A 47 2.85 3.11 15.15
CA LEU A 47 2.73 3.04 13.70
C LEU A 47 1.52 3.82 13.18
N GLN A 48 0.37 3.73 13.86
CA GLN A 48 -0.82 4.52 13.50
C GLN A 48 -0.55 6.03 13.61
N LEU A 49 0.05 6.49 14.71
CA LEU A 49 0.45 7.90 14.89
C LEU A 49 1.45 8.34 13.81
N LEU A 50 2.46 7.51 13.54
CA LEU A 50 3.52 7.79 12.57
C LEU A 50 2.96 7.89 11.16
N TYR A 51 2.15 6.91 10.71
CA TYR A 51 1.58 6.92 9.37
C TYR A 51 0.51 8.01 9.19
N SER A 52 -0.27 8.32 10.23
CA SER A 52 -1.21 9.45 10.18
C SER A 52 -0.47 10.77 10.03
N SER A 53 0.65 10.94 10.75
CA SER A 53 1.54 12.10 10.63
C SER A 53 2.15 12.18 9.23
N HIS A 54 2.71 11.08 8.73
CA HIS A 54 3.31 10.98 7.38
C HIS A 54 2.31 11.38 6.30
N LYS A 55 1.12 10.77 6.28
CA LYS A 55 0.08 11.09 5.29
C LYS A 55 -0.36 12.55 5.38
N THR A 56 -0.55 13.08 6.59
CA THR A 56 -0.98 14.48 6.79
C THR A 56 0.09 15.48 6.33
N ILE A 57 1.37 15.21 6.60
CA ILE A 57 2.49 16.03 6.13
C ILE A 57 2.62 15.95 4.62
N GLY A 58 2.57 14.74 4.03
CA GLY A 58 2.64 14.54 2.58
C GLY A 58 1.53 15.29 1.83
N ILE A 59 0.29 15.24 2.33
CA ILE A 59 -0.83 16.02 1.79
C ILE A 59 -0.58 17.52 1.95
N THR A 60 -0.10 17.98 3.11
CA THR A 60 0.25 19.39 3.31
C THR A 60 1.30 19.85 2.30
N VAL A 61 2.33 19.03 2.02
CA VAL A 61 3.34 19.29 0.99
C VAL A 61 2.70 19.41 -0.39
N LEU A 62 1.77 18.53 -0.75
CA LEU A 62 1.06 18.58 -2.04
C LEU A 62 0.33 19.92 -2.24
N PHE A 63 -0.43 20.39 -1.24
CA PHE A 63 -1.12 21.68 -1.34
C PHE A 63 -0.15 22.87 -1.34
N LEU A 64 0.90 22.83 -0.53
CA LEU A 64 1.96 23.85 -0.58
C LEU A 64 2.68 23.86 -1.94
N ALA A 65 2.86 22.70 -2.58
CA ALA A 65 3.43 22.59 -3.91
C ALA A 65 2.53 23.26 -4.97
N VAL A 66 1.22 23.04 -4.91
CA VAL A 66 0.23 23.75 -5.77
C VAL A 66 0.38 25.26 -5.59
N LEU A 67 0.32 25.74 -4.35
CA LEU A 67 0.43 27.18 -4.04
C LEU A 67 1.78 27.75 -4.49
N ARG A 68 2.87 27.01 -4.31
CA ARG A 68 4.21 27.37 -4.77
C ARG A 68 4.26 27.51 -6.30
N VAL A 69 3.65 26.59 -7.04
CA VAL A 69 3.62 26.64 -8.52
C VAL A 69 2.79 27.84 -9.00
N ILE A 70 1.59 28.04 -8.44
CA ILE A 70 0.74 29.21 -8.74
C ILE A 70 1.52 30.51 -8.50
N TRP A 71 2.19 30.61 -7.34
CA TRP A 71 3.05 31.74 -7.06
C TRP A 71 4.17 31.86 -8.09
N ALA A 72 4.95 30.80 -8.32
CA ALA A 72 6.12 30.83 -9.19
C ALA A 72 5.81 31.21 -10.64
N ILE A 73 4.64 30.87 -11.18
CA ILE A 73 4.21 31.26 -12.53
C ILE A 73 4.06 32.79 -12.67
N SER A 74 3.66 33.47 -11.59
CA SER A 74 3.51 34.94 -11.56
C SER A 74 4.82 35.69 -11.34
N GLN A 75 5.91 35.00 -11.05
CA GLN A 75 7.16 35.62 -10.61
C GLN A 75 8.25 35.56 -11.68
N PRO A 76 9.11 36.60 -11.78
CA PRO A 76 10.31 36.50 -12.58
C PRO A 76 11.20 35.37 -12.04
N ARG A 77 11.79 34.59 -12.95
CA ARG A 77 12.77 33.56 -12.61
C ARG A 77 14.16 34.20 -12.57
N PRO A 78 14.83 34.23 -11.41
CA PRO A 78 16.14 34.84 -11.35
C PRO A 78 17.18 34.02 -12.15
N VAL A 79 17.98 34.72 -12.94
CA VAL A 79 18.87 34.16 -13.98
C VAL A 79 19.98 33.28 -13.40
N PRO A 80 20.56 32.35 -14.16
CA PRO A 80 21.77 31.62 -13.74
C PRO A 80 22.92 32.59 -13.44
N ILE A 81 23.72 32.29 -12.40
CA ILE A 81 24.91 33.11 -12.07
C ILE A 81 26.04 32.84 -13.06
N HIS A 82 26.15 31.60 -13.54
CA HIS A 82 27.20 31.12 -14.43
C HIS A 82 26.61 30.52 -15.72
N PRO A 83 25.93 31.32 -16.58
CA PRO A 83 25.30 30.83 -17.81
C PRO A 83 26.30 30.20 -18.80
N GLU A 84 27.58 30.53 -18.70
CA GLU A 84 28.68 29.94 -19.46
C GLU A 84 28.94 28.47 -19.09
N ARG A 85 28.60 28.05 -17.86
CA ARG A 85 28.78 26.67 -17.37
C ARG A 85 27.58 25.81 -17.76
N ARG A 86 27.48 25.52 -19.07
CA ARG A 86 26.29 24.88 -19.68
C ARG A 86 25.91 23.53 -19.05
N PHE A 87 26.88 22.68 -18.75
CA PHE A 87 26.60 21.37 -18.12
C PHE A 87 26.08 21.49 -16.69
N GLU A 88 26.66 22.39 -15.90
CA GLU A 88 26.22 22.66 -14.53
C GLU A 88 24.81 23.26 -14.51
N THR A 89 24.54 24.19 -15.43
CA THR A 89 23.20 24.79 -15.59
C THR A 89 22.18 23.73 -16.01
N PHE A 90 22.51 22.89 -16.99
CA PHE A 90 21.66 21.79 -17.43
C PHE A 90 21.36 20.79 -16.31
N ALA A 91 22.37 20.38 -15.54
CA ALA A 91 22.20 19.47 -14.40
C ALA A 91 21.32 20.10 -13.31
N ALA A 92 21.57 21.37 -12.95
CA ALA A 92 20.79 22.09 -11.95
C ALA A 92 19.32 22.24 -12.37
N GLU A 93 19.04 22.59 -13.63
CA GLU A 93 17.67 22.67 -14.12
C GLU A 93 16.99 21.30 -14.17
N THR A 94 17.71 20.24 -14.56
CA THR A 94 17.17 18.87 -14.57
C THR A 94 16.78 18.45 -13.16
N VAL A 95 17.66 18.65 -12.17
CA VAL A 95 17.40 18.38 -10.75
C VAL A 95 16.16 19.15 -10.28
N HIS A 96 16.04 20.44 -10.61
CA HIS A 96 14.86 21.22 -10.24
C HIS A 96 13.57 20.68 -10.87
N TRP A 97 13.59 20.30 -12.15
CA TRP A 97 12.41 19.72 -12.80
C TRP A 97 12.02 18.37 -12.22
N VAL A 98 12.99 17.51 -11.91
CA VAL A 98 12.74 16.23 -11.24
C VAL A 98 12.12 16.46 -9.86
N LEU A 99 12.65 17.39 -9.05
CA LEU A 99 12.07 17.75 -7.76
C LEU A 99 10.67 18.37 -7.89
N TYR A 100 10.43 19.20 -8.90
CA TYR A 100 9.11 19.79 -9.14
C TYR A 100 8.07 18.72 -9.44
N ALA A 101 8.41 17.67 -10.19
CA ALA A 101 7.49 16.55 -10.39
C ALA A 101 7.36 15.68 -9.13
N ALA A 102 8.47 15.45 -8.41
CA ALA A 102 8.49 14.60 -7.21
C ALA A 102 7.50 15.06 -6.13
N ILE A 103 7.44 16.37 -5.87
CA ILE A 103 6.55 16.97 -4.85
C ILE A 103 5.04 16.86 -5.19
N PHE A 104 4.69 16.36 -6.38
CA PHE A 104 3.31 15.99 -6.75
C PHE A 104 3.14 14.49 -6.86
N VAL A 105 3.99 13.81 -7.65
CA VAL A 105 3.85 12.38 -7.94
C VAL A 105 3.89 11.53 -6.67
N LEU A 106 4.82 11.85 -5.75
CA LEU A 106 4.97 11.11 -4.50
C LEU A 106 3.72 11.23 -3.59
N PRO A 107 3.26 12.42 -3.17
CA PRO A 107 2.09 12.49 -2.31
C PRO A 107 0.78 12.09 -3.02
N LEU A 108 0.65 12.30 -4.34
CA LEU A 108 -0.52 11.86 -5.09
C LEU A 108 -0.62 10.33 -5.16
N SER A 109 0.48 9.64 -5.43
CA SER A 109 0.49 8.16 -5.40
C SER A 109 0.18 7.62 -4.01
N GLY A 110 0.68 8.26 -2.95
CA GLY A 110 0.33 7.90 -1.56
C GLY A 110 -1.15 8.15 -1.24
N TRP A 111 -1.75 9.21 -1.77
CA TRP A 111 -3.17 9.48 -1.57
C TRP A 111 -4.08 8.54 -2.36
N VAL A 112 -3.68 8.14 -3.57
CA VAL A 112 -4.34 7.08 -4.34
C VAL A 112 -4.30 5.77 -3.57
N MET A 113 -3.11 5.36 -3.08
CA MET A 113 -2.95 4.19 -2.22
C MET A 113 -3.90 4.24 -1.02
N HIS A 114 -3.88 5.33 -0.23
CA HIS A 114 -4.80 5.51 0.90
C HIS A 114 -6.29 5.43 0.50
N SER A 115 -6.65 5.99 -0.65
CA SER A 115 -8.04 5.99 -1.14
C SER A 115 -8.51 4.60 -1.56
N THR A 116 -7.58 3.71 -1.94
CA THR A 116 -7.86 2.34 -2.42
C THR A 116 -7.83 1.30 -1.31
N GLU A 117 -7.09 1.55 -0.23
CA GLU A 117 -6.94 0.65 0.92
C GLU A 117 -8.12 0.72 1.89
N VAL A 118 -8.29 -0.31 2.72
CA VAL A 118 -9.14 -0.23 3.91
C VAL A 118 -8.30 0.38 5.05
N GLY A 119 -8.90 1.31 5.80
CA GLY A 119 -8.15 2.30 6.56
C GLY A 119 -7.40 1.74 7.78
N PHE A 120 -6.09 1.99 7.83
CA PHE A 120 -5.24 1.73 9.02
C PHE A 120 -4.88 3.02 9.79
N ALA A 121 -4.56 4.09 9.09
CA ALA A 121 -4.09 5.35 9.67
C ALA A 121 -4.75 6.52 8.94
N PRO A 122 -5.57 7.35 9.61
CA PRO A 122 -6.31 8.44 8.98
C PRO A 122 -5.41 9.64 8.67
N ILE A 123 -5.83 10.44 7.68
CA ILE A 123 -5.30 11.77 7.41
C ILE A 123 -6.00 12.77 8.35
N TRP A 124 -5.23 13.51 9.14
CA TRP A 124 -5.77 14.45 10.14
C TRP A 124 -6.10 15.80 9.54
N TRP A 125 -7.25 15.87 8.88
CA TRP A 125 -7.77 17.09 8.25
C TRP A 125 -9.30 17.01 8.07
N PRO A 126 -9.99 18.14 7.83
CA PRO A 126 -11.45 18.16 7.76
C PRO A 126 -12.04 17.88 6.35
N PHE A 127 -11.22 17.61 5.33
CA PHE A 127 -11.65 17.65 3.92
C PHE A 127 -12.02 16.28 3.31
N GLY A 128 -12.13 15.23 4.13
CA GLY A 128 -12.43 13.86 3.70
C GLY A 128 -11.18 13.03 3.42
N GLN A 129 -11.29 11.70 3.46
CA GLN A 129 -10.10 10.81 3.40
C GLN A 129 -9.74 10.39 1.97
N ASN A 130 -10.74 10.13 1.12
CA ASN A 130 -10.55 9.45 -0.15
C ASN A 130 -10.72 10.39 -1.35
N LEU A 131 -9.96 10.13 -2.41
CA LEU A 131 -10.21 10.70 -3.73
C LEU A 131 -11.52 10.15 -4.32
N PRO A 132 -12.33 11.00 -4.99
CA PRO A 132 -13.56 10.53 -5.62
C PRO A 132 -13.26 9.58 -6.78
N PHE A 133 -14.15 8.61 -7.00
CA PHE A 133 -14.11 7.66 -8.13
C PHE A 133 -12.92 6.68 -8.14
N ILE A 134 -12.20 6.54 -7.03
CA ILE A 134 -11.15 5.54 -6.89
C ILE A 134 -11.73 4.29 -6.21
N PRO A 135 -11.83 3.14 -6.91
CA PRO A 135 -12.38 1.91 -6.32
C PRO A 135 -11.41 1.28 -5.32
N LYS A 136 -11.96 0.48 -4.39
CA LYS A 136 -11.16 -0.40 -3.54
C LYS A 136 -10.67 -1.56 -4.41
N SER A 137 -9.35 -1.71 -4.55
CA SER A 137 -8.74 -2.72 -5.43
C SER A 137 -7.29 -2.96 -5.03
N GLU A 138 -6.94 -4.22 -4.75
CA GLU A 138 -5.57 -4.62 -4.42
C GLU A 138 -4.58 -4.28 -5.54
N GLY A 139 -4.97 -4.48 -6.81
CA GLY A 139 -4.13 -4.12 -7.95
C GLY A 139 -3.76 -2.63 -8.00
N ILE A 140 -4.70 -1.75 -7.63
CA ILE A 140 -4.43 -0.31 -7.55
C ILE A 140 -3.54 0.01 -6.35
N VAL A 141 -3.79 -0.63 -5.19
CA VAL A 141 -2.94 -0.48 -3.98
C VAL A 141 -1.48 -0.79 -4.32
N VAL A 142 -1.21 -1.96 -4.90
CA VAL A 142 0.15 -2.41 -5.24
C VAL A 142 0.82 -1.47 -6.25
N THR A 143 0.07 -1.05 -7.27
CA THR A 143 0.58 -0.10 -8.28
C THR A 143 0.93 1.24 -7.64
N ALA A 144 0.03 1.81 -6.84
CA ALA A 144 0.22 3.09 -6.18
C ALA A 144 1.36 3.03 -5.15
N ALA A 145 1.47 1.96 -4.37
CA ALA A 145 2.57 1.72 -3.45
C ALA A 145 3.92 1.61 -4.17
N THR A 146 3.97 0.93 -5.33
CA THR A 146 5.17 0.84 -6.16
C THR A 146 5.61 2.20 -6.66
N VAL A 147 4.68 2.99 -7.21
CA VAL A 147 4.94 4.36 -7.66
C VAL A 147 5.38 5.25 -6.51
N HIS A 148 4.74 5.15 -5.35
CA HIS A 148 5.09 5.93 -4.16
C HIS A 148 6.51 5.62 -3.68
N TRP A 149 6.86 4.34 -3.56
CA TRP A 149 8.18 3.90 -3.13
C TRP A 149 9.29 4.32 -4.09
N ILE A 150 9.14 4.07 -5.41
CA ILE A 150 10.17 4.47 -6.37
C ILE A 150 10.32 6.00 -6.45
N SER A 151 9.20 6.73 -6.35
CA SER A 151 9.23 8.19 -6.29
C SER A 151 9.99 8.69 -5.06
N GLY A 152 9.91 7.98 -3.93
CA GLY A 152 10.66 8.28 -2.72
C GLY A 152 12.16 8.13 -2.90
N ILE A 153 12.59 7.07 -3.58
CA ILE A 153 14.01 6.85 -3.92
C ILE A 153 14.51 7.95 -4.86
N VAL A 154 13.76 8.25 -5.93
CA VAL A 154 14.11 9.31 -6.87
C VAL A 154 14.20 10.67 -6.16
N LEU A 155 13.23 10.99 -5.30
CA LEU A 155 13.22 12.21 -4.50
C LEU A 155 14.46 12.30 -3.60
N ALA A 156 14.76 11.24 -2.82
CA ALA A 156 15.91 11.22 -1.91
C ALA A 156 17.24 11.40 -2.65
N ALA A 157 17.45 10.68 -3.76
CA ALA A 157 18.64 10.81 -4.60
C ALA A 157 18.76 12.23 -5.20
N THR A 158 17.64 12.80 -5.65
CA THR A 158 17.61 14.13 -6.25
C THR A 158 17.83 15.23 -5.20
N ILE A 159 17.31 15.08 -3.98
CA ILE A 159 17.60 15.96 -2.85
C ILE A 159 19.10 15.93 -2.51
N ALA A 160 19.71 14.74 -2.46
CA ALA A 160 21.14 14.61 -2.21
C ALA A 160 21.97 15.34 -3.29
N ALA A 161 21.62 15.17 -4.56
CA ALA A 161 22.25 15.90 -5.67
C ALA A 161 22.04 17.42 -5.55
N HIS A 162 20.83 17.86 -5.21
CA HIS A 162 20.49 19.27 -5.03
C HIS A 162 21.29 19.94 -3.90
N ILE A 163 21.34 19.31 -2.73
CA ILE A 163 22.10 19.80 -1.58
C ILE A 163 23.59 19.81 -1.91
N SER A 164 24.11 18.74 -2.54
CA SER A 164 25.52 18.67 -2.95
C SER A 164 25.89 19.80 -3.92
N GLY A 165 25.03 20.11 -4.89
CA GLY A 165 25.20 21.25 -5.78
C GLY A 165 25.23 22.57 -5.03
N ALA A 166 24.26 22.81 -4.13
CA ALA A 166 24.20 24.03 -3.32
C ALA A 166 25.43 24.20 -2.41
N LEU A 167 25.93 23.11 -1.81
CA LEU A 167 27.14 23.12 -0.98
C LEU A 167 28.40 23.33 -1.83
N LYS A 168 28.50 22.71 -3.00
CA LYS A 168 29.60 22.94 -3.95
C LYS A 168 29.68 24.42 -4.32
N HIS A 169 28.55 25.03 -4.67
CA HIS A 169 28.47 26.46 -4.95
C HIS A 169 28.84 27.34 -3.75
N ALA A 170 28.40 26.98 -2.55
CA ALA A 170 28.67 27.77 -1.34
C ALA A 170 30.12 27.65 -0.84
N VAL A 171 30.72 26.46 -0.92
CA VAL A 171 32.01 26.14 -0.28
C VAL A 171 33.18 26.18 -1.27
N LEU A 172 33.00 25.60 -2.46
CA LEU A 172 34.05 25.50 -3.48
C LEU A 172 34.03 26.71 -4.43
N ASP A 173 32.91 27.00 -5.08
CA ASP A 173 32.82 28.18 -5.96
C ASP A 173 32.73 29.49 -5.16
N ARG A 174 32.23 29.42 -3.92
CA ARG A 174 31.97 30.56 -3.04
C ARG A 174 31.11 31.63 -3.71
N ASP A 175 30.17 31.19 -4.52
CA ASP A 175 29.24 32.07 -5.20
C ASP A 175 27.98 32.34 -4.36
N GLY A 176 27.10 33.17 -4.89
CA GLY A 176 25.89 33.58 -4.19
C GLY A 176 24.65 32.72 -4.42
N THR A 177 24.79 31.51 -4.99
CA THR A 177 23.66 30.61 -5.32
C THR A 177 22.82 30.30 -4.09
N LEU A 178 23.44 29.81 -3.01
CA LEU A 178 22.73 29.51 -1.76
C LEU A 178 22.20 30.79 -1.09
N ALA A 179 22.98 31.88 -1.11
CA ALA A 179 22.59 33.15 -0.49
C ALA A 179 21.29 33.72 -1.10
N ARG A 180 21.08 33.55 -2.42
CA ARG A 180 19.83 33.92 -3.08
C ARG A 180 18.60 33.22 -2.49
N MET A 181 18.73 31.95 -2.08
CA MET A 181 17.62 31.18 -1.50
C MET A 181 17.54 31.32 0.03
N TRP A 182 18.66 31.56 0.70
CA TRP A 182 18.70 31.73 2.16
C TRP A 182 18.18 33.10 2.59
N ASN A 183 18.91 34.17 2.27
CA ASN A 183 18.61 35.53 2.72
C ASN A 183 18.12 36.47 1.59
N GLY A 184 18.00 35.95 0.36
CA GLY A 184 17.50 36.73 -0.77
C GLY A 184 18.51 37.76 -1.28
N ARG A 185 19.81 37.47 -1.13
CA ARG A 185 20.89 38.31 -1.67
C ARG A 185 20.75 38.45 -3.18
N GLU A 186 20.99 39.66 -3.69
CA GLU A 186 21.02 39.91 -5.13
C GLU A 186 22.35 39.46 -5.71
N VAL A 187 22.31 38.51 -6.65
CA VAL A 187 23.49 37.91 -7.26
C VAL A 187 23.18 37.51 -8.70
N GLY A 188 24.07 37.89 -9.63
CA GLY A 188 23.93 37.63 -11.06
C GLY A 188 23.73 38.92 -11.87
N ASN A 189 23.86 38.82 -13.19
CA ASN A 189 23.67 39.94 -14.11
C ASN A 189 22.27 39.90 -14.71
N GLY A 190 21.41 40.86 -14.34
CA GLY A 190 20.02 40.95 -14.83
C GLY A 190 19.87 41.13 -16.34
N ALA A 191 20.95 41.45 -17.06
CA ALA A 191 20.99 41.50 -18.52
C ALA A 191 21.08 40.11 -19.19
N THR A 192 21.33 39.04 -18.41
CA THR A 192 21.42 37.66 -18.91
C THR A 192 20.06 37.18 -19.37
N LYS A 193 19.94 36.69 -20.62
CA LYS A 193 18.69 36.14 -21.15
C LYS A 193 18.54 34.66 -20.77
N HIS A 194 17.31 34.24 -20.49
CA HIS A 194 16.95 32.81 -20.39
C HIS A 194 16.99 32.17 -21.79
N VAL A 195 17.58 30.97 -21.88
CA VAL A 195 17.53 30.17 -23.11
C VAL A 195 16.15 29.50 -23.20
N THR A 196 15.47 29.65 -24.34
CA THR A 196 14.05 29.29 -24.53
C THR A 196 13.78 27.81 -24.78
N VAL A 197 14.78 27.04 -25.21
CA VAL A 197 14.66 25.58 -25.42
C VAL A 197 15.27 24.88 -24.21
N ASN A 198 14.45 24.11 -23.48
CA ASN A 198 14.89 23.49 -22.23
C ASN A 198 15.10 21.97 -22.38
N PRO A 199 16.29 21.50 -22.80
CA PRO A 199 16.61 20.08 -22.84
C PRO A 199 16.54 19.41 -21.45
N SER A 200 16.63 20.19 -20.36
CA SER A 200 16.56 19.64 -19.00
C SER A 200 15.15 19.15 -18.63
N LEU A 201 14.09 19.73 -19.23
CA LEU A 201 12.72 19.23 -19.06
C LEU A 201 12.55 17.84 -19.67
N PHE A 202 13.09 17.63 -20.87
CA PHE A 202 13.08 16.31 -21.52
C PHE A 202 13.91 15.29 -20.75
N ALA A 203 15.06 15.70 -20.21
CA ALA A 203 15.88 14.85 -19.35
C ALA A 203 15.13 14.45 -18.07
N ALA A 204 14.48 15.41 -17.40
CA ALA A 204 13.66 15.14 -16.22
C ALA A 204 12.47 14.23 -16.53
N PHE A 205 11.80 14.44 -17.66
CA PHE A 205 10.73 13.55 -18.14
C PHE A 205 11.25 12.14 -18.37
N ALA A 206 12.40 11.97 -19.03
CA ALA A 206 13.02 10.67 -19.26
C ALA A 206 13.38 9.96 -17.94
N VAL A 207 13.86 10.71 -16.92
CA VAL A 207 14.11 10.16 -15.57
C VAL A 207 12.83 9.58 -14.98
N TRP A 208 11.71 10.30 -15.04
CA TRP A 208 10.43 9.82 -14.50
C TRP A 208 9.86 8.65 -15.28
N VAL A 209 9.90 8.70 -16.62
CA VAL A 209 9.47 7.58 -17.47
C VAL A 209 10.29 6.33 -17.19
N PHE A 210 11.62 6.46 -17.06
CA PHE A 210 12.48 5.33 -16.76
C PHE A 210 12.25 4.80 -15.34
N ALA A 211 12.14 5.68 -14.34
CA ALA A 211 11.94 5.27 -12.95
C ALA A 211 10.60 4.56 -12.75
N ILE A 212 9.50 5.19 -13.19
CA ILE A 212 8.15 4.62 -13.03
C ILE A 212 7.94 3.46 -13.99
N GLY A 213 8.29 3.60 -15.27
CA GLY A 213 8.13 2.53 -16.26
C GLY A 213 9.01 1.33 -15.95
N GLY A 214 10.26 1.55 -15.50
CA GLY A 214 11.14 0.49 -15.02
C GLY A 214 10.57 -0.19 -13.78
N ALA A 215 10.11 0.56 -12.79
CA ALA A 215 9.51 -0.02 -11.59
C ALA A 215 8.24 -0.82 -11.90
N LEU A 216 7.36 -0.31 -12.76
CA LEU A 216 6.13 -1.00 -13.16
C LEU A 216 6.35 -2.17 -14.11
N THR A 217 7.53 -2.32 -14.70
CA THR A 217 7.87 -3.50 -15.52
C THR A 217 8.59 -4.57 -14.71
N VAL A 218 9.49 -4.16 -13.82
CA VAL A 218 10.25 -5.07 -12.93
C VAL A 218 9.41 -5.54 -11.76
N PHE A 219 8.67 -4.62 -11.14
CA PHE A 219 7.71 -4.87 -10.07
C PHE A 219 6.28 -4.75 -10.58
N ALA A 220 6.08 -5.00 -11.89
CA ALA A 220 4.73 -5.14 -12.45
C ALA A 220 3.96 -6.03 -11.48
N PRO A 221 2.81 -5.57 -10.95
CA PRO A 221 1.93 -6.51 -10.29
C PRO A 221 1.64 -7.55 -11.34
N THR A 222 2.20 -8.75 -11.19
CA THR A 222 1.63 -9.93 -11.80
C THR A 222 0.31 -10.13 -11.08
N TYR A 223 -0.65 -9.27 -11.41
CA TYR A 223 -2.06 -9.58 -11.33
C TYR A 223 -2.24 -10.63 -12.41
N HIS A 224 -1.81 -11.85 -12.07
CA HIS A 224 -2.59 -12.96 -12.50
C HIS A 224 -3.97 -12.63 -11.97
N ASP A 225 -4.96 -12.44 -12.85
CA ASP A 225 -6.25 -13.05 -12.55
C ASP A 225 -5.84 -14.40 -11.99
N VAL A 226 -6.00 -14.56 -10.67
CA VAL A 226 -5.75 -15.84 -10.05
C VAL A 226 -6.89 -16.69 -10.60
N VAL A 227 -6.69 -17.20 -11.83
CA VAL A 227 -7.05 -18.57 -12.15
C VAL A 227 -6.33 -19.31 -11.06
N THR A 228 -7.08 -19.57 -9.99
CA THR A 228 -6.67 -20.40 -8.86
C THR A 228 -5.90 -21.54 -9.49
N PRO A 229 -4.57 -21.64 -9.31
CA PRO A 229 -3.87 -22.82 -9.76
C PRO A 229 -4.46 -23.91 -8.89
N GLN A 230 -5.46 -24.62 -9.44
CA GLN A 230 -5.84 -25.91 -8.92
C GLN A 230 -4.55 -26.70 -8.92
N LEU A 231 -4.02 -26.90 -7.71
CA LEU A 231 -3.09 -28.00 -7.50
C LEU A 231 -3.73 -29.21 -8.17
N PRO A 232 -2.94 -30.02 -8.90
CA PRO A 232 -3.46 -31.17 -9.61
C PRO A 232 -4.38 -31.92 -8.68
N THR A 233 -5.64 -32.07 -9.11
CA THR A 233 -6.70 -32.75 -8.35
C THR A 233 -6.10 -34.04 -7.80
N GLN A 234 -5.82 -34.04 -6.50
CA GLN A 234 -5.46 -35.27 -5.86
C GLN A 234 -6.69 -36.15 -6.01
N LYS A 235 -6.49 -37.34 -6.56
CA LYS A 235 -7.54 -38.31 -6.81
C LYS A 235 -8.07 -38.78 -5.44
N THR A 236 -8.95 -38.00 -4.84
CA THR A 236 -9.64 -38.34 -3.61
C THR A 236 -10.81 -39.25 -3.98
N ALA A 237 -11.03 -40.30 -3.19
CA ALA A 237 -12.32 -40.97 -3.20
C ALA A 237 -13.34 -39.95 -2.63
N GLY A 238 -14.44 -39.69 -3.33
CA GLY A 238 -15.46 -38.72 -2.88
C GLY A 238 -15.66 -37.52 -3.83
N TRP A 239 -16.02 -36.37 -3.28
CA TRP A 239 -16.35 -35.15 -4.02
C TRP A 239 -15.09 -34.29 -4.25
N ALA A 240 -14.83 -33.94 -5.51
CA ALA A 240 -13.69 -33.12 -5.93
C ALA A 240 -14.14 -31.69 -6.24
N VAL A 241 -13.53 -30.71 -5.54
CA VAL A 241 -13.80 -29.28 -5.74
C VAL A 241 -13.30 -28.82 -7.12
N GLN A 242 -14.22 -28.23 -7.90
CA GLN A 242 -13.98 -27.70 -9.25
C GLN A 242 -13.66 -26.21 -9.24
N ASN A 243 -14.34 -25.44 -8.40
CA ASN A 243 -14.06 -24.02 -8.17
C ASN A 243 -14.42 -23.72 -6.72
N GLY A 244 -13.67 -22.85 -6.06
CA GLY A 244 -14.04 -22.42 -4.73
C GLY A 244 -13.31 -21.17 -4.26
N ASN A 245 -13.97 -20.43 -3.38
CA ASN A 245 -13.48 -19.27 -2.68
C ASN A 245 -13.60 -19.51 -1.18
N LEU A 246 -12.50 -19.26 -0.47
CA LEU A 246 -12.47 -19.22 0.99
C LEU A 246 -12.09 -17.80 1.41
N SER A 247 -13.08 -17.04 1.85
CA SER A 247 -12.93 -15.65 2.22
C SER A 247 -13.03 -15.46 3.73
N ILE A 248 -12.31 -14.47 4.24
CA ILE A 248 -12.43 -14.01 5.63
C ILE A 248 -12.77 -12.54 5.68
N ALA A 249 -13.38 -12.11 6.79
CA ALA A 249 -13.56 -10.71 7.08
C ALA A 249 -13.37 -10.39 8.55
N ILE A 250 -12.75 -9.26 8.83
CA ILE A 250 -12.47 -8.76 10.17
C ILE A 250 -12.73 -7.27 10.24
N THR A 251 -13.13 -6.75 11.39
CA THR A 251 -13.24 -5.30 11.60
C THR A 251 -11.88 -4.74 12.01
N GLN A 252 -11.40 -3.72 11.31
CA GLN A 252 -10.21 -2.96 11.69
C GLN A 252 -10.55 -1.48 11.79
N ILE A 253 -10.33 -0.87 12.96
CA ILE A 253 -10.63 0.55 13.26
C ILE A 253 -12.05 0.91 12.80
N GLY A 254 -13.01 0.05 13.14
CA GLY A 254 -14.43 0.21 12.80
C GLY A 254 -14.80 -0.03 11.32
N ALA A 255 -13.86 -0.40 10.45
CA ALA A 255 -14.12 -0.73 9.05
C ALA A 255 -13.95 -2.23 8.80
N LYS A 256 -14.87 -2.84 8.03
CA LYS A 256 -14.75 -4.25 7.63
C LYS A 256 -13.68 -4.40 6.54
N VAL A 257 -12.66 -5.21 6.81
CA VAL A 257 -11.62 -5.64 5.89
C VAL A 257 -11.94 -7.06 5.46
N THR A 258 -11.93 -7.32 4.16
CA THR A 258 -12.16 -8.65 3.58
C THR A 258 -10.92 -9.16 2.90
N GLY A 259 -10.74 -10.47 2.90
CA GLY A 259 -9.60 -11.15 2.29
C GLY A 259 -9.94 -12.58 1.94
N ASP A 260 -8.99 -13.28 1.33
CA ASP A 260 -9.15 -14.66 0.87
C ASP A 260 -7.84 -15.45 0.97
N PHE A 261 -7.98 -16.77 0.90
CA PHE A 261 -6.86 -17.69 0.78
C PHE A 261 -6.82 -18.26 -0.63
N ALA A 262 -5.82 -17.85 -1.41
CA ALA A 262 -5.68 -18.29 -2.80
C ALA A 262 -5.33 -19.79 -2.94
N ARG A 263 -4.77 -20.41 -1.88
CA ARG A 263 -4.33 -21.81 -1.90
C ARG A 263 -4.88 -22.59 -0.71
N TRP A 264 -5.76 -23.53 -1.02
CA TRP A 264 -6.30 -24.52 -0.10
C TRP A 264 -6.69 -25.78 -0.87
N GLN A 265 -6.84 -26.88 -0.16
CA GLN A 265 -7.25 -28.17 -0.70
C GLN A 265 -8.25 -28.83 0.24
N SER A 266 -9.07 -29.73 -0.30
CA SER A 266 -10.04 -30.48 0.51
C SER A 266 -10.15 -31.93 0.05
N THR A 267 -10.45 -32.79 1.01
CA THR A 267 -10.94 -34.15 0.80
C THR A 267 -12.35 -34.21 1.40
N ILE A 268 -13.35 -34.49 0.56
CA ILE A 268 -14.76 -34.47 0.95
C ILE A 268 -15.38 -35.82 0.63
N GLU A 269 -15.87 -36.51 1.65
CA GLU A 269 -16.68 -37.72 1.51
C GLU A 269 -18.10 -37.37 1.97
N TYR A 270 -19.09 -37.48 1.09
CA TYR A 270 -20.46 -37.11 1.44
C TYR A 270 -21.44 -38.02 0.71
N ASP A 271 -22.40 -38.57 1.47
CA ASP A 271 -23.45 -39.43 0.97
C ASP A 271 -24.80 -38.66 0.91
N PRO A 272 -25.28 -38.34 -0.30
CA PRO A 272 -26.58 -37.68 -0.51
C PRO A 272 -27.79 -38.42 0.05
N GLU A 273 -27.74 -39.74 0.20
CA GLU A 273 -28.89 -40.53 0.65
C GLU A 273 -29.07 -40.48 2.17
N THR A 274 -27.95 -40.48 2.91
CA THR A 274 -27.95 -40.42 4.38
C THR A 274 -27.82 -39.00 4.91
N GLY A 275 -27.32 -38.06 4.11
CA GLY A 275 -27.09 -36.68 4.53
C GLY A 275 -25.87 -36.52 5.43
N ILE A 276 -24.96 -37.49 5.45
CA ILE A 276 -23.81 -37.54 6.36
C ILE A 276 -22.51 -37.58 5.53
N GLY A 277 -21.44 -36.98 6.07
CA GLY A 277 -20.14 -36.99 5.43
C GLY A 277 -18.99 -36.56 6.34
N THR A 278 -17.81 -36.39 5.74
CA THR A 278 -16.62 -35.82 6.37
C THR A 278 -15.93 -34.86 5.41
N ALA A 279 -15.25 -33.86 5.97
CA ALA A 279 -14.39 -32.96 5.24
C ALA A 279 -13.07 -32.76 5.98
N ASN A 280 -11.96 -32.91 5.26
CA ASN A 280 -10.64 -32.44 5.68
C ASN A 280 -10.23 -31.31 4.73
N VAL A 281 -9.99 -30.11 5.27
CA VAL A 281 -9.58 -28.93 4.51
C VAL A 281 -8.22 -28.47 5.01
N ILE A 282 -7.25 -28.32 4.10
CA ILE A 282 -5.92 -27.81 4.40
C ILE A 282 -5.73 -26.48 3.68
N ILE A 283 -5.43 -25.42 4.43
CA ILE A 283 -5.32 -24.05 3.92
C ILE A 283 -3.86 -23.62 4.05
N ASP A 284 -3.25 -23.13 2.97
CA ASP A 284 -1.93 -22.52 3.01
C ASP A 284 -2.08 -21.05 3.46
N THR A 285 -1.75 -20.78 4.72
CA THR A 285 -1.92 -19.45 5.34
C THR A 285 -0.98 -18.41 4.72
N SER A 286 0.11 -18.82 4.08
CA SER A 286 0.98 -17.90 3.34
C SER A 286 0.32 -17.31 2.09
N SER A 287 -0.76 -17.93 1.62
CA SER A 287 -1.57 -17.46 0.48
C SER A 287 -2.60 -16.39 0.81
N LEU A 288 -2.70 -15.98 2.09
CA LEU A 288 -3.63 -14.94 2.53
C LEU A 288 -3.42 -13.63 1.76
N SER A 289 -4.50 -13.04 1.26
CA SER A 289 -4.62 -11.61 0.97
C SER A 289 -5.66 -11.00 1.89
N LEU A 290 -5.35 -9.89 2.56
CA LEU A 290 -6.25 -9.17 3.47
C LEU A 290 -6.07 -7.65 3.32
N GLY A 291 -5.92 -7.19 2.08
CA GLY A 291 -5.71 -5.77 1.78
C GLY A 291 -4.43 -5.20 2.42
N SER A 292 -4.51 -3.99 2.99
CA SER A 292 -3.38 -3.25 3.57
C SER A 292 -2.77 -3.90 4.82
N VAL A 293 -3.48 -4.85 5.44
CA VAL A 293 -3.02 -5.57 6.64
C VAL A 293 -2.50 -6.96 6.36
N THR A 294 -2.34 -7.33 5.09
CA THR A 294 -1.87 -8.68 4.71
C THR A 294 -0.57 -9.04 5.43
N ASP A 295 0.42 -8.15 5.43
CA ASP A 295 1.71 -8.42 6.06
C ASP A 295 1.60 -8.50 7.59
N GLN A 296 0.78 -7.63 8.20
CA GLN A 296 0.49 -7.67 9.63
C GLN A 296 -0.19 -8.99 10.02
N ALA A 297 -1.19 -9.43 9.25
CA ALA A 297 -1.93 -10.67 9.49
C ALA A 297 -1.04 -11.90 9.29
N LYS A 298 -0.09 -11.87 8.35
CA LYS A 298 0.89 -12.96 8.15
C LYS A 298 1.95 -13.01 9.26
N GLY A 299 2.11 -11.93 10.01
CA GLY A 299 3.11 -11.81 11.07
C GLY A 299 2.85 -12.71 12.30
N PRO A 300 3.82 -12.75 13.23
CA PRO A 300 3.83 -13.66 14.37
C PRO A 300 2.69 -13.43 15.37
N GLU A 301 2.08 -12.24 15.38
CA GLU A 301 0.95 -11.93 16.24
C GLU A 301 -0.35 -12.60 15.79
N PHE A 302 -0.46 -13.02 14.53
CA PHE A 302 -1.69 -13.57 13.97
C PHE A 302 -1.41 -14.95 13.37
N PHE A 303 -1.28 -15.07 12.04
CA PHE A 303 -1.12 -16.38 11.40
C PHE A 303 0.26 -17.00 11.61
N ASP A 304 1.28 -16.21 11.96
CA ASP A 304 2.69 -16.62 12.12
C ASP A 304 3.13 -17.59 11.01
N ILE A 305 3.02 -17.17 9.75
CA ILE A 305 3.21 -18.08 8.61
C ILE A 305 4.62 -18.66 8.53
N ALA A 306 5.58 -18.07 9.24
CA ALA A 306 6.95 -18.57 9.34
C ALA A 306 7.02 -19.88 10.16
N SER A 307 6.20 -20.00 11.21
CA SER A 307 6.13 -21.19 12.06
C SER A 307 4.91 -22.07 11.74
N HIS A 308 3.85 -21.48 11.20
CA HIS A 308 2.52 -22.05 11.02
C HIS A 308 1.97 -21.78 9.60
N ALA A 309 2.62 -22.36 8.58
CA ALA A 309 2.25 -22.17 7.19
C ALA A 309 0.94 -22.86 6.76
N GLN A 310 0.31 -23.65 7.64
CA GLN A 310 -0.90 -24.40 7.34
C GLN A 310 -1.95 -24.26 8.44
N ALA A 311 -3.21 -24.15 8.03
CA ALA A 311 -4.38 -24.36 8.86
C ALA A 311 -5.11 -25.62 8.40
N VAL A 312 -5.75 -26.33 9.32
CA VAL A 312 -6.48 -27.57 9.02
C VAL A 312 -7.86 -27.55 9.65
N PHE A 313 -8.89 -27.86 8.89
CA PHE A 313 -10.24 -28.06 9.39
C PHE A 313 -10.67 -29.51 9.12
N ASP A 314 -10.88 -30.26 10.20
CA ASP A 314 -11.35 -31.65 10.17
C ASP A 314 -12.75 -31.71 10.75
N ALA A 315 -13.75 -32.08 9.94
CA ALA A 315 -15.15 -31.98 10.31
C ALA A 315 -16.01 -33.16 9.84
N GLU A 316 -17.07 -33.42 10.61
CA GLU A 316 -18.19 -34.28 10.22
C GLU A 316 -19.32 -33.40 9.64
N ILE A 317 -19.89 -33.82 8.52
CA ILE A 317 -20.99 -33.17 7.83
C ILE A 317 -22.29 -33.86 8.22
N ALA A 318 -23.31 -33.07 8.56
CA ALA A 318 -24.67 -33.55 8.75
C ALA A 318 -25.69 -32.61 8.11
N GLN A 319 -26.67 -33.19 7.41
CA GLN A 319 -27.84 -32.49 6.93
C GLN A 319 -28.76 -32.13 8.11
N ILE A 320 -29.23 -30.89 8.12
CA ILE A 320 -30.17 -30.38 9.13
C ILE A 320 -31.59 -30.46 8.58
N ASP A 321 -31.84 -29.76 7.47
CA ASP A 321 -33.15 -29.67 6.83
C ASP A 321 -33.02 -29.15 5.38
N GLY A 322 -33.57 -29.90 4.42
CA GLY A 322 -33.52 -29.53 3.01
C GLY A 322 -32.09 -29.29 2.50
N THR A 323 -31.80 -28.08 2.04
CA THR A 323 -30.45 -27.69 1.59
C THR A 323 -29.49 -27.39 2.73
N LYS A 324 -29.97 -27.23 3.97
CA LYS A 324 -29.14 -26.80 5.10
C LYS A 324 -28.36 -27.94 5.71
N HIS A 325 -27.08 -27.71 5.88
CA HIS A 325 -26.10 -28.63 6.46
C HIS A 325 -25.25 -27.90 7.48
N THR A 326 -24.60 -28.68 8.34
CA THR A 326 -23.53 -28.19 9.21
C THR A 326 -22.32 -29.11 9.10
N ALA A 327 -21.13 -28.53 9.10
CA ALA A 327 -19.86 -29.22 9.27
C ALA A 327 -19.33 -28.89 10.67
N THR A 328 -19.36 -29.86 11.58
CA THR A 328 -18.87 -29.69 12.95
C THR A 328 -17.53 -30.39 13.11
N GLY A 329 -16.52 -29.65 13.55
CA GLY A 329 -15.15 -30.14 13.53
C GLY A 329 -14.18 -29.28 14.31
N ASN A 330 -12.91 -29.65 14.25
CA ASN A 330 -11.84 -28.87 14.84
C ASN A 330 -11.13 -28.06 13.75
N LEU A 331 -11.07 -26.74 13.94
CA LEU A 331 -10.16 -25.88 13.20
C LEU A 331 -8.85 -25.79 13.98
N THR A 332 -7.75 -26.12 13.32
CA THR A 332 -6.40 -25.92 13.84
C THR A 332 -5.75 -24.74 13.14
N LEU A 333 -5.43 -23.70 13.93
CA LEU A 333 -4.75 -22.50 13.50
C LEU A 333 -3.67 -22.13 14.53
N VAL A 334 -2.47 -21.80 14.06
CA VAL A 334 -1.36 -21.31 14.92
C VAL A 334 -1.06 -22.28 16.09
N GLY A 335 -1.16 -23.58 15.81
CA GLY A 335 -0.93 -24.64 16.80
C GLY A 335 -2.06 -24.83 17.83
N GLN A 336 -3.14 -24.04 17.77
CA GLN A 336 -4.33 -24.19 18.61
C GLN A 336 -5.45 -24.87 17.83
N SER A 337 -6.15 -25.80 18.47
CA SER A 337 -7.28 -26.54 17.89
C SER A 337 -8.56 -26.19 18.63
N VAL A 338 -9.52 -25.58 17.93
CA VAL A 338 -10.78 -25.08 18.50
C VAL A 338 -11.97 -25.73 17.77
N PRO A 339 -12.98 -26.23 18.49
CA PRO A 339 -14.19 -26.78 17.87
C PRO A 339 -15.03 -25.66 17.25
N ILE A 340 -15.38 -25.83 15.98
CA ILE A 340 -16.18 -24.88 15.20
C ILE A 340 -17.28 -25.64 14.45
N ALA A 341 -18.46 -25.04 14.38
CA ALA A 341 -19.53 -25.43 13.49
C ALA A 341 -19.59 -24.47 12.31
N PHE A 342 -19.69 -25.03 11.10
CA PHE A 342 -19.77 -24.28 9.86
C PHE A 342 -21.08 -24.62 9.17
N ASP A 343 -21.98 -23.65 9.09
CA ASP A 343 -23.30 -23.86 8.49
C ASP A 343 -23.28 -23.45 7.01
N PHE A 344 -23.88 -24.28 6.16
CA PHE A 344 -23.91 -24.07 4.73
C PHE A 344 -25.16 -24.64 4.06
N ASP A 345 -25.51 -24.06 2.92
CA ASP A 345 -26.46 -24.62 1.99
C ASP A 345 -25.72 -25.48 0.95
N LEU A 346 -26.25 -26.68 0.71
CA LEU A 346 -25.80 -27.62 -0.33
C LEU A 346 -26.95 -27.87 -1.30
N GLU A 347 -26.76 -27.46 -2.54
CA GLU A 347 -27.66 -27.76 -3.66
C GLU A 347 -26.99 -28.74 -4.62
N MET A 348 -27.70 -29.83 -4.94
CA MET A 348 -27.22 -30.81 -5.91
C MET A 348 -28.08 -30.77 -7.17
N LYS A 349 -27.45 -30.48 -8.31
CA LYS A 349 -28.11 -30.43 -9.62
C LYS A 349 -27.19 -30.97 -10.70
N ASP A 350 -27.70 -31.88 -11.53
CA ASP A 350 -27.00 -32.46 -12.67
C ASP A 350 -25.60 -33.05 -12.32
N GLY A 351 -25.48 -33.62 -11.11
CA GLY A 351 -24.21 -34.20 -10.61
C GLY A 351 -23.20 -33.18 -10.08
N ILE A 352 -23.58 -31.90 -9.99
CA ILE A 352 -22.78 -30.81 -9.42
C ILE A 352 -23.36 -30.44 -8.06
N ALA A 353 -22.51 -30.47 -7.04
CA ALA A 353 -22.78 -29.94 -5.71
C ALA A 353 -22.35 -28.47 -5.66
N THR A 354 -23.27 -27.57 -5.28
CA THR A 354 -22.98 -26.16 -5.02
C THR A 354 -23.13 -25.90 -3.53
N VAL A 355 -22.08 -25.34 -2.92
CA VAL A 355 -22.02 -25.04 -1.50
C VAL A 355 -21.85 -23.54 -1.30
N SER A 356 -22.66 -22.96 -0.41
CA SER A 356 -22.49 -21.58 0.07
C SER A 356 -22.78 -21.53 1.55
N GLY A 357 -21.88 -20.96 2.34
CA GLY A 357 -22.04 -20.92 3.79
C GLY A 357 -20.99 -20.09 4.50
N GLY A 358 -21.06 -20.09 5.82
CA GLY A 358 -20.15 -19.31 6.64
C GLY A 358 -20.19 -19.68 8.11
N THR A 359 -19.23 -19.14 8.84
CA THR A 359 -19.22 -19.14 10.30
C THR A 359 -18.53 -17.88 10.81
N THR A 360 -18.65 -17.61 12.10
CA THR A 360 -17.90 -16.55 12.78
C THR A 360 -17.26 -17.14 14.02
N PHE A 361 -15.97 -16.90 14.21
CA PHE A 361 -15.25 -17.31 15.42
C PHE A 361 -14.49 -16.14 16.05
N ASP A 362 -14.08 -16.30 17.31
CA ASP A 362 -13.22 -15.34 17.99
C ASP A 362 -11.75 -15.70 17.78
N ARG A 363 -10.97 -14.78 17.18
CA ARG A 363 -9.55 -15.02 16.89
C ARG A 363 -8.72 -15.31 18.15
N ARG A 364 -9.18 -14.86 19.32
CA ARG A 364 -8.47 -15.03 20.59
C ARG A 364 -8.51 -16.47 21.10
N ASP A 365 -9.49 -17.26 20.68
CA ASP A 365 -9.56 -18.69 20.99
C ASP A 365 -8.37 -19.46 20.39
N PHE A 366 -7.77 -18.90 19.34
CA PHE A 366 -6.55 -19.40 18.69
C PHE A 366 -5.27 -18.70 19.19
N GLY A 367 -5.36 -17.84 20.20
CA GLY A 367 -4.23 -17.05 20.69
C GLY A 367 -3.80 -15.92 19.74
N MET A 368 -4.59 -15.58 18.73
CA MET A 368 -4.21 -14.55 17.75
C MET A 368 -4.49 -13.13 18.25
N GLY A 369 -3.49 -12.27 18.10
CA GLY A 369 -3.52 -10.85 18.40
C GLY A 369 -3.69 -10.55 19.88
N ALA A 370 -2.92 -11.25 20.73
CA ALA A 370 -2.92 -11.05 22.18
C ALA A 370 -2.51 -9.63 22.60
N ALA A 371 -1.69 -8.96 21.78
CA ALA A 371 -1.31 -7.56 21.98
C ALA A 371 -2.42 -6.54 21.60
N TYR A 372 -3.61 -7.01 21.20
CA TYR A 372 -4.78 -6.18 20.88
C TYR A 372 -5.88 -6.42 21.94
N PRO A 373 -5.87 -5.69 23.06
CA PRO A 373 -6.73 -5.98 24.21
C PRO A 373 -8.19 -5.58 24.02
N ASP A 374 -8.50 -4.78 23.00
CA ASP A 374 -9.84 -4.29 22.68
C ASP A 374 -10.09 -4.22 21.16
N GLU A 375 -11.33 -3.96 20.77
CA GLU A 375 -11.77 -3.90 19.36
C GLU A 375 -11.57 -2.52 18.71
N SER A 376 -10.90 -1.57 19.39
CA SER A 376 -10.71 -0.22 18.84
C SER A 376 -9.81 -0.23 17.60
N SER A 377 -8.90 -1.19 17.53
CA SER A 377 -7.94 -1.37 16.45
C SER A 377 -8.27 -2.60 15.61
N VAL A 378 -8.40 -3.78 16.22
CA VAL A 378 -8.69 -5.04 15.53
C VAL A 378 -9.79 -5.80 16.27
N GLY A 379 -10.94 -5.98 15.62
CA GLY A 379 -12.08 -6.73 16.13
C GLY A 379 -11.72 -8.17 16.51
N PHE A 380 -12.47 -8.76 17.43
CA PHE A 380 -12.23 -10.12 17.89
C PHE A 380 -12.84 -11.15 16.95
N SER A 381 -14.04 -10.85 16.43
CA SER A 381 -14.76 -11.73 15.51
C SER A 381 -14.12 -11.74 14.12
N VAL A 382 -13.95 -12.95 13.59
CA VAL A 382 -13.56 -13.22 12.21
C VAL A 382 -14.70 -13.97 11.53
N ASP A 383 -15.27 -13.36 10.50
CA ASP A 383 -16.24 -14.01 9.64
C ASP A 383 -15.47 -14.85 8.60
N VAL A 384 -15.91 -16.08 8.37
CA VAL A 384 -15.43 -16.94 7.30
C VAL A 384 -16.59 -17.26 6.38
N LEU A 385 -16.37 -17.13 5.07
CA LEU A 385 -17.33 -17.51 4.05
C LEU A 385 -16.70 -18.50 3.08
N ILE A 386 -17.48 -19.48 2.66
CA ILE A 386 -17.09 -20.44 1.63
C ILE A 386 -18.15 -20.48 0.53
N GLU A 387 -17.67 -20.46 -0.70
CA GLU A 387 -18.48 -20.73 -1.89
C GLU A 387 -17.71 -21.72 -2.75
N LEU A 388 -18.28 -22.87 -3.08
CA LEU A 388 -17.61 -23.84 -3.94
C LEU A 388 -18.59 -24.65 -4.80
N THR A 389 -18.04 -25.22 -5.87
CA THR A 389 -18.69 -26.27 -6.66
C THR A 389 -17.83 -27.51 -6.64
N ALA A 390 -18.46 -28.68 -6.51
CA ALA A 390 -17.79 -29.97 -6.52
C ALA A 390 -18.54 -30.99 -7.39
N THR A 391 -17.80 -31.95 -7.91
CA THR A 391 -18.35 -33.10 -8.64
C THR A 391 -17.85 -34.39 -8.04
N LEU A 392 -18.62 -35.46 -8.16
CA LEU A 392 -18.18 -36.77 -7.70
C LEU A 392 -16.96 -37.23 -8.53
N ALA A 393 -15.87 -37.58 -7.85
CA ALA A 393 -14.69 -38.12 -8.51
C ALA A 393 -15.03 -39.49 -9.15
N PRO A 394 -14.54 -39.75 -10.38
CA PRO A 394 -14.84 -40.98 -11.11
C PRO A 394 -14.14 -42.23 -10.57
#